data_AF-A0A7W0MV10-F1
#
_entry.id   AF-A0A7W0MV10-F1
#
_cell.length_a   1.000
_cell.length_b   1.000
_cell.length_c   1.000
_cell.angle_alpha   90.00
_cell.angle_beta   90.00
_cell.angle_gamma   90.00
#
_symmetry.space_group_name_H-M   'P 1'
#
loop_
_entity.id
_entity.type
_entity.pdbx_description
1 polymer ?
#
loop_
_entity_poly.entity_id
_entity_poly.type
_entity_poly.pdbx_seq_one_letter_code
_entity_poly.pdbx_strand_id
1 'polypeptide(L)'
;MERSDDLAAREEAAAAEQAAGIGGATPDDGLDDAERPVAEAGGGEAEGFEIAEHDLIRNASHDDGEGDPIADAFTAEVEADESGAEYGEADAEEPPDQ
;
A
#
# COMPACT_ATOMS: atom_id res chain seq x y z
N MET A 1 42.73 -21.67 34.06
CA MET A 1 42.00 -20.39 34.02
C MET A 1 42.64 -19.51 32.96
N GLU A 2 43.91 -19.11 33.10
CA GLU A 2 44.68 -18.30 32.11
C GLU A 2 44.52 -18.66 30.63
N ARG A 3 44.63 -19.94 30.23
CA ARG A 3 44.48 -20.35 28.81
C ARG A 3 43.09 -20.05 28.21
N SER A 4 42.05 -20.03 29.03
CA SER A 4 40.69 -19.69 28.60
C SER A 4 40.54 -18.18 28.42
N ASP A 5 41.18 -17.41 29.30
CA ASP A 5 41.15 -15.96 29.27
C ASP A 5 41.94 -15.42 28.05
N ASP A 6 43.07 -16.04 27.72
CA ASP A 6 43.85 -15.74 26.50
C ASP A 6 43.10 -16.07 25.20
N LEU A 7 42.23 -17.08 25.23
CA LEU A 7 41.38 -17.43 24.08
C LEU A 7 40.26 -16.40 23.92
N ALA A 8 39.59 -16.04 25.02
CA ALA A 8 38.56 -15.02 25.02
C ALA A 8 39.08 -13.68 24.49
N ALA A 9 40.26 -13.23 24.95
CA ALA A 9 40.86 -11.98 24.47
C ALA A 9 41.18 -11.99 22.96
N ARG A 10 41.62 -13.13 22.42
CA ARG A 10 41.87 -13.28 20.98
C ARG A 10 40.58 -13.28 20.17
N GLU A 11 39.55 -13.96 20.65
CA GLU A 11 38.25 -14.01 19.98
C GLU A 11 37.54 -12.65 20.02
N GLU A 12 37.64 -11.92 21.13
CA GLU A 12 37.11 -10.56 21.26
C GLU A 12 37.80 -9.58 20.30
N ALA A 13 39.14 -9.64 20.18
CA ALA A 13 39.88 -8.84 19.22
C ALA A 13 39.49 -9.16 17.76
N ALA A 14 39.34 -10.45 17.42
CA ALA A 14 38.92 -10.87 16.10
C ALA A 14 37.47 -10.46 15.77
N ALA A 15 36.57 -10.47 16.76
CA ALA A 15 35.20 -10.01 16.61
C ALA A 15 35.14 -8.49 16.43
N ALA A 16 35.92 -7.72 17.19
CA ALA A 16 36.00 -6.28 17.05
C ALA A 16 36.55 -5.85 15.67
N GLU A 17 37.58 -6.55 15.18
CA GLU A 17 38.13 -6.31 13.83
C GLU A 17 37.08 -6.58 12.74
N GLN A 18 36.35 -7.69 12.84
CA GLN A 18 35.29 -8.00 11.89
C GLN A 18 34.15 -6.99 11.95
N ALA A 19 33.69 -6.63 13.16
CA ALA A 19 32.61 -5.67 13.35
C ALA A 19 32.97 -4.28 12.82
N ALA A 20 34.23 -3.84 12.95
CA ALA A 20 34.71 -2.58 12.41
C ALA A 20 34.63 -2.51 10.87
N GLY A 21 34.62 -3.66 10.19
CA GLY A 21 34.40 -3.74 8.74
C GLY A 21 32.93 -3.78 8.32
N ILE A 22 32.01 -3.93 9.26
CA ILE A 22 30.56 -3.96 9.00
C ILE A 22 30.01 -2.54 9.14
N GLY A 23 29.29 -2.06 8.11
CA GLY A 23 28.59 -0.77 8.15
C GLY A 23 28.82 0.10 6.91
N GLY A 24 29.96 -0.05 6.23
CA GLY A 24 30.31 0.81 5.08
C GLY A 24 30.37 2.30 5.45
N ALA A 25 30.60 3.16 4.47
CA ALA A 25 30.37 4.60 4.63
C ALA A 25 28.92 4.91 4.26
N THR A 26 28.22 5.62 5.12
CA THR A 26 26.90 6.16 4.82
C THR A 26 27.05 7.57 4.21
N PRO A 27 26.13 8.00 3.33
CA PRO A 27 26.10 9.38 2.83
C PRO A 27 26.06 10.44 3.95
N ASP A 28 25.59 10.03 5.13
CA ASP A 28 25.29 10.91 6.27
C ASP A 28 26.44 11.00 7.29
N ASP A 29 27.52 10.23 7.10
CA ASP A 29 28.68 10.18 8.01
C ASP A 29 29.42 11.53 8.14
N GLY A 30 29.16 12.49 7.24
CA GLY A 30 29.74 13.84 7.25
C GLY A 30 28.80 14.94 7.72
N LEU A 31 27.57 14.60 8.12
CA LEU A 31 26.58 15.57 8.62
C LEU A 31 26.90 16.02 10.04
N ASP A 32 26.41 17.21 10.41
CA ASP A 32 26.41 17.60 11.82
C ASP A 32 25.52 16.65 12.63
N ASP A 33 25.88 16.40 13.90
CA ASP A 33 25.12 15.50 14.77
C ASP A 33 23.67 15.97 14.95
N ALA A 34 23.39 17.27 14.80
CA ALA A 34 22.04 17.80 14.83
C ALA A 34 21.23 17.52 13.54
N GLU A 35 21.90 17.31 12.40
CA GLU A 35 21.27 17.06 11.09
C GLU A 35 21.06 15.56 10.84
N ARG A 36 21.89 14.70 11.45
CA ARG A 36 21.78 13.24 11.36
C ARG A 36 20.38 12.68 11.60
N PRO A 37 19.64 13.06 12.66
CA PRO A 37 18.29 12.53 12.89
C PRO A 37 17.31 12.83 11.75
N VAL A 38 17.48 13.97 11.08
CA VAL A 38 16.62 14.37 9.96
C VAL A 38 16.97 13.55 8.70
N ALA A 39 18.27 13.34 8.44
CA ALA A 39 18.71 12.50 7.34
C ALA A 39 18.32 11.02 7.53
N GLU A 40 18.51 10.48 8.74
CA GLU A 40 18.07 9.13 9.11
C GLU A 40 16.53 8.98 9.01
N ALA A 41 15.78 10.08 9.16
CA ALA A 41 14.33 10.13 9.01
C ALA A 41 13.86 10.47 7.58
N GLY A 42 14.74 10.44 6.57
CA GLY A 42 14.36 10.63 5.16
C GLY A 42 14.28 12.09 4.69
N GLY A 43 14.76 13.06 5.48
CA GLY A 43 14.96 14.44 5.03
C GLY A 43 13.69 15.25 4.72
N GLY A 44 12.51 14.67 4.91
CA GLY A 44 11.23 15.27 4.53
C GLY A 44 10.89 15.11 3.05
N GLU A 45 11.59 14.22 2.31
CA GLU A 45 11.11 13.80 0.99
C GLU A 45 9.93 12.85 1.15
N ALA A 46 8.88 13.04 0.33
CA ALA A 46 7.68 12.22 0.41
C ALA A 46 8.01 10.75 0.09
N GLU A 47 8.04 9.91 1.10
CA GLU A 47 8.21 8.47 0.95
C GLU A 47 6.97 7.85 0.32
N GLY A 48 7.08 6.60 -0.14
CA GLY A 48 5.97 5.91 -0.79
C GLY A 48 4.68 5.88 0.04
N PHE A 49 4.76 5.97 1.37
CA PHE A 49 3.59 6.06 2.25
C PHE A 49 2.89 7.43 2.17
N GLU A 50 3.64 8.52 2.14
CA GLU A 50 3.08 9.89 2.07
C GLU A 50 2.47 10.17 0.70
N ILE A 51 3.07 9.62 -0.37
CA ILE A 51 2.47 9.64 -1.72
C ILE A 51 1.16 8.84 -1.72
N ALA A 52 1.16 7.64 -1.13
CA ALA A 52 -0.05 6.81 -1.05
C ALA A 52 -1.17 7.47 -0.23
N GLU A 53 -0.83 8.16 0.86
CA GLU A 53 -1.79 8.92 1.66
C GLU A 53 -2.36 10.10 0.86
N HIS A 54 -1.52 10.86 0.16
CA HIS A 54 -1.97 11.95 -0.70
C HIS A 54 -2.94 11.46 -1.79
N ASP A 55 -2.61 10.34 -2.44
CA ASP A 55 -3.48 9.73 -3.45
C ASP A 55 -4.78 9.22 -2.84
N LEU A 56 -4.75 8.64 -1.64
CA LEU A 56 -5.95 8.22 -0.92
C LEU A 56 -6.86 9.42 -0.60
N ILE A 57 -6.31 10.52 -0.10
CA ILE A 57 -7.05 11.75 0.19
C ILE A 57 -7.67 12.31 -1.09
N ARG A 58 -6.89 12.40 -2.18
CA ARG A 58 -7.38 12.87 -3.48
C ARG A 58 -8.59 12.03 -3.93
N ASN A 59 -8.42 10.72 -4.00
CA ASN A 59 -9.45 9.80 -4.46
C ASN A 59 -10.69 9.79 -3.56
N ALA A 60 -10.52 9.95 -2.25
CA ALA A 60 -11.64 9.95 -1.30
C ALA A 60 -12.40 11.29 -1.27
N SER A 61 -11.70 12.40 -1.52
CA SER A 61 -12.29 13.74 -1.44
C SER A 61 -13.17 14.03 -2.66
N HIS A 62 -12.87 13.44 -3.82
CA HIS A 62 -13.55 13.72 -5.09
C HIS A 62 -13.59 15.23 -5.45
N ASP A 63 -12.74 16.05 -4.83
CA ASP A 63 -12.73 17.52 -4.94
C ASP A 63 -12.02 18.03 -6.19
N ASP A 64 -11.25 17.17 -6.87
CA ASP A 64 -10.53 17.46 -8.10
C ASP A 64 -11.38 17.25 -9.37
N GLY A 65 -12.60 16.76 -9.21
CA GLY A 65 -13.55 16.55 -10.30
C GLY A 65 -13.24 15.33 -11.18
N GLU A 66 -12.32 14.45 -10.76
CA GLU A 66 -12.10 13.16 -11.42
C GLU A 66 -13.10 12.13 -10.87
N GLY A 67 -14.11 11.80 -11.68
CA GLY A 67 -15.19 10.86 -11.33
C GLY A 67 -16.35 11.56 -10.63
N ASP A 68 -17.37 11.94 -11.40
CA ASP A 68 -18.63 12.44 -10.86
C ASP A 68 -19.67 11.31 -11.02
N PRO A 69 -19.96 10.53 -9.96
CA PRO A 69 -20.87 9.39 -10.08
C PRO A 69 -22.29 9.78 -10.49
N ILE A 70 -22.68 11.05 -10.34
CA ILE A 70 -23.97 11.55 -10.83
C ILE A 70 -23.87 11.92 -12.30
N ALA A 71 -22.81 12.61 -12.73
CA ALA A 71 -22.63 12.98 -14.14
C ALA A 71 -22.23 11.79 -15.03
N ASP A 72 -21.51 10.82 -14.48
CA ASP A 72 -21.03 9.60 -15.15
C ASP A 72 -22.04 8.45 -15.05
N ALA A 73 -23.19 8.67 -14.42
CA ALA A 73 -24.24 7.66 -14.33
C ALA A 73 -24.74 7.29 -15.73
N PHE A 74 -24.81 5.99 -16.01
CA PHE A 74 -25.49 5.49 -17.22
C PHE A 74 -26.97 5.86 -17.18
N THR A 75 -27.57 5.99 -18.37
CA THR A 75 -29.02 6.10 -18.50
C THR A 75 -29.68 4.91 -17.84
N ALA A 76 -30.63 5.16 -16.93
CA ALA A 76 -31.40 4.09 -16.31
C ALA A 76 -32.11 3.26 -17.40
N GLU A 77 -32.12 1.93 -17.22
CA GLU A 77 -32.90 1.05 -18.08
C GLU A 77 -34.40 1.40 -17.94
N VAL A 78 -35.14 1.28 -19.04
CA VAL A 78 -36.59 1.46 -19.02
C VAL A 78 -37.21 0.24 -18.35
N GLU A 79 -37.93 0.46 -17.25
CA GLU A 79 -38.67 -0.61 -16.55
C GLU A 79 -39.56 -1.37 -17.55
N ALA A 80 -39.69 -2.68 -17.38
CA ALA A 80 -40.45 -3.54 -18.31
C ALA A 80 -41.89 -3.04 -18.51
N ASP A 81 -42.51 -2.53 -17.44
CA ASP A 81 -43.84 -1.92 -17.43
C ASP A 81 -43.95 -0.64 -18.29
N GLU A 82 -42.84 0.07 -18.52
CA GLU A 82 -42.76 1.27 -19.37
C GLU A 82 -42.26 0.96 -20.79
N SER A 83 -41.60 -0.20 -20.99
CA SER A 83 -40.99 -0.61 -22.26
C SER A 83 -42.01 -1.01 -23.34
N GLY A 84 -43.30 -1.14 -22.98
CA GLY A 84 -44.35 -1.64 -23.87
C GLY A 84 -44.13 -3.09 -24.33
N ALA A 85 -43.20 -3.82 -23.70
CA ALA A 85 -42.95 -5.22 -23.97
C ALA A 85 -44.17 -6.05 -23.52
N GLU A 86 -44.74 -6.81 -24.45
CA GLU A 86 -45.84 -7.73 -24.15
C GLU A 86 -45.25 -9.09 -23.77
N TYR A 87 -45.60 -9.60 -22.59
CA TYR A 87 -45.23 -10.95 -22.18
C TYR A 87 -45.98 -11.99 -23.01
N GLY A 88 -45.29 -13.06 -23.43
CA GLY A 88 -45.92 -14.18 -24.12
C GLY A 88 -46.87 -14.95 -23.22
N GLU A 89 -47.91 -15.55 -23.81
CA GLU A 89 -48.83 -16.44 -23.10
C GLU A 89 -48.07 -17.64 -22.51
N ALA A 90 -48.43 -18.03 -21.28
CA ALA A 90 -47.91 -19.24 -20.65
C ALA A 90 -48.59 -20.48 -21.24
N ASP A 91 -47.83 -21.54 -21.48
CA ASP A 91 -48.39 -22.84 -21.85
C ASP A 91 -49.24 -23.40 -20.70
N ALA A 92 -50.33 -24.09 -21.06
CA ALA A 92 -51.21 -24.77 -20.10
C ALA A 92 -51.01 -26.29 -20.17
N GLU A 93 -50.95 -26.93 -19.00
CA GLU A 93 -50.93 -28.40 -18.88
C GLU A 93 -52.26 -29.00 -19.33
N GLU A 94 -52.23 -30.04 -20.16
CA GLU A 94 -53.44 -30.75 -20.58
C GLU A 94 -54.03 -31.53 -19.39
N PRO A 95 -55.32 -31.33 -19.04
CA PRO A 95 -55.92 -32.05 -17.94
C PRO A 95 -56.00 -33.56 -18.25
N PRO A 96 -55.80 -34.45 -17.26
CA PRO A 96 -55.80 -35.88 -17.50
C PRO A 96 -57.18 -36.40 -17.94
N ASP A 97 -57.18 -37.28 -18.95
CA ASP A 97 -58.37 -37.99 -19.43
C ASP A 97 -59.03 -38.78 -18.29
N GLN A 98 -60.33 -38.55 -18.08
CA GLN A 98 -61.18 -39.27 -17.11
C GLN A 98 -61.93 -40.42 -17.76
#